data_AF-A0A1H2CTE9-F1
#
_entry.id   AF-A0A1H2CTE9-F1
#
_cell.length_a   1.000
_cell.length_b   1.000
_cell.length_c   1.000
_cell.angle_alpha   90.00
_cell.angle_beta   90.00
_cell.angle_gamma   90.00
#
_symmetry.space_group_name_H-M   'P 1'
#
loop_
_entity.id
_entity.type
_entity.pdbx_description
1 polymer ?
#
loop_
_entity_poly.entity_id
_entity_poly.type
_entity_poly.pdbx_seq_one_letter_code
_entity_poly.pdbx_strand_id
1 'polypeptide(L)'
;MKLSTDRIEGLTLAAILTTVAVAAGWASFTHVHDWTMRHAPTGTPDAFGWVNAVISELVPVAALLTIKRRRRAGAPIGYPLFLLIAAGTLSLSAQLAVAQPSPSGWLLSAVPALAFMALVKLVFTSTPAPEQQAPVDDTEDTPTPAVPTAPVRPLPRTNGVPVIGQVTR
;
A
#
# COMPACT_ATOMS: atom_id res chain seq x y z
N MET A 1 30.27 22.08 5.64
CA MET A 1 28.79 22.12 5.70
C MET A 1 28.37 21.96 7.16
N LYS A 2 27.80 23.00 7.78
CA LYS A 2 27.14 22.84 9.09
C LYS A 2 25.76 22.23 8.82
N LEU A 3 25.44 21.06 9.37
CA LEU A 3 24.07 20.56 9.34
C LEU A 3 23.20 21.53 10.15
N SER A 4 22.04 21.92 9.62
CA SER A 4 21.04 22.66 10.38
C SER A 4 20.54 21.80 11.55
N THR A 5 20.18 22.43 12.67
CA THR A 5 19.63 21.77 13.86
C THR A 5 18.47 20.85 13.49
N ASP A 6 17.54 21.31 12.65
CA ASP A 6 16.41 20.52 12.14
C ASP A 6 16.84 19.23 11.42
N ARG A 7 17.95 19.29 10.68
CA ARG A 7 18.48 18.11 9.96
C ARG A 7 19.11 17.13 10.93
N ILE A 8 19.76 17.61 11.99
CA ILE A 8 20.33 16.76 13.05
C ILE A 8 19.20 16.11 13.84
N GLU A 9 18.15 16.85 14.20
CA GLU A 9 16.97 16.32 14.89
C GLU A 9 16.27 15.26 14.04
N GLY A 10 16.01 15.54 12.76
CA GLY A 10 15.39 14.59 11.85
C GLY A 10 16.23 13.31 11.67
N LEU A 11 17.55 13.43 11.54
CA LEU A 11 18.45 12.29 11.41
C LEU A 11 18.54 11.49 12.71
N THR A 12 18.48 12.17 13.86
CA THR A 12 18.44 11.53 15.19
C THR A 12 17.15 10.74 15.37
N LEU A 13 15.99 11.33 15.05
CA LEU A 13 14.70 10.63 15.10
C LEU A 13 14.69 9.41 14.16
N ALA A 14 15.20 9.56 12.93
CA ALA A 14 15.31 8.45 12.00
C ALA A 14 16.21 7.32 12.52
N ALA A 15 17.35 7.65 13.14
CA ALA A 15 18.25 6.68 13.74
C ALA A 15 17.60 5.94 14.92
N ILE A 16 16.89 6.67 15.81
CA ILE A 16 16.14 6.09 16.92
C ILE A 16 15.08 5.12 16.39
N LEU A 17 14.25 5.58 15.45
CA LEU A 17 13.18 4.76 14.87
C LEU A 17 13.73 3.51 14.17
N THR A 18 14.83 3.65 13.45
CA THR A 18 15.49 2.52 12.77
C THR A 18 16.01 1.51 13.79
N THR A 19 16.65 1.99 14.87
CA THR A 19 17.18 1.12 15.93
C THR A 19 16.04 0.35 16.60
N VAL A 20 14.96 1.03 16.96
CA VAL A 20 13.77 0.40 17.57
C VAL A 20 13.15 -0.60 16.60
N ALA A 21 13.02 -0.24 15.31
CA ALA A 21 12.44 -1.14 14.30
C ALA A 21 13.28 -2.41 14.09
N VAL A 22 14.61 -2.31 14.08
CA VAL A 22 15.50 -3.47 13.95
C VAL A 22 15.42 -4.36 15.19
N ALA A 23 15.45 -3.78 16.39
CA ALA A 23 15.36 -4.54 17.63
C ALA A 23 13.99 -5.24 17.78
N ALA A 24 12.91 -4.51 17.49
CA ALA A 24 11.55 -5.06 17.49
C ALA A 24 11.39 -6.16 16.43
N GLY A 25 11.92 -5.93 15.22
CA GLY A 25 11.93 -6.94 14.15
C GLY A 25 12.65 -8.21 14.58
N TRP A 26 13.88 -8.08 15.11
CA TRP A 26 14.66 -9.22 15.60
C TRP A 26 13.91 -10.05 16.66
N ALA A 27 13.31 -9.38 17.64
CA ALA A 27 12.50 -10.03 18.67
C ALA A 27 11.25 -10.72 18.07
N SER A 28 10.59 -10.10 17.09
CA SER A 28 9.42 -10.68 16.41
C SER A 28 9.80 -11.95 15.63
N PHE A 29 10.83 -11.88 14.79
CA PHE A 29 11.29 -13.02 13.99
C PHE A 29 11.74 -14.19 14.87
N THR A 30 12.50 -13.93 15.93
CA THR A 30 12.94 -14.98 16.88
C THR A 30 11.76 -15.61 17.60
N HIS A 31 10.76 -14.84 18.01
CA HIS A 31 9.58 -15.38 18.64
C HIS A 31 8.76 -16.29 17.71
N VAL A 32 8.54 -15.88 16.45
CA VAL A 32 7.80 -16.69 15.46
C VAL A 32 8.60 -17.94 15.08
N HIS A 33 9.92 -17.82 14.96
CA HIS A 33 10.82 -18.95 14.78
C HIS A 33 10.64 -19.99 15.90
N ASP A 34 10.79 -19.56 17.15
CA ASP A 34 10.73 -20.45 18.31
C ASP A 34 9.33 -21.04 18.50
N TRP A 35 8.28 -20.26 18.21
CA TRP A 35 6.91 -20.75 18.17
C TRP A 35 6.75 -21.87 17.15
N THR A 36 7.26 -21.65 15.95
CA THR A 36 7.17 -22.61 14.84
C THR A 36 7.90 -23.90 15.20
N MET A 37 9.15 -23.79 15.67
CA MET A 37 9.98 -24.95 16.00
C MET A 37 9.45 -25.74 17.19
N ARG A 38 8.76 -25.11 18.15
CA ARG A 38 8.08 -25.80 19.26
C ARG A 38 6.90 -26.68 18.82
N HIS A 39 6.25 -26.34 17.72
CA HIS A 39 5.08 -27.06 17.21
C HIS A 39 5.39 -27.91 15.97
N ALA A 40 6.62 -27.85 15.48
CA ALA A 40 7.07 -28.66 14.37
C ALA A 40 7.39 -30.09 14.83
N PRO A 41 7.21 -31.10 13.96
CA PRO A 41 7.66 -32.46 14.25
C PRO A 41 9.16 -32.50 14.61
N THR A 42 9.53 -33.46 15.45
CA THR A 42 10.94 -33.68 15.79
C THR A 42 11.76 -33.98 14.54
N GLY A 43 12.95 -33.37 14.43
CA GLY A 43 13.80 -33.49 13.23
C GLY A 43 13.50 -32.49 12.11
N THR A 44 12.56 -31.57 12.30
CA THR A 44 12.36 -30.45 11.36
C THR A 44 13.62 -29.58 11.29
N PRO A 45 14.11 -29.21 10.10
CA PRO A 45 15.24 -28.29 9.96
C PRO A 45 14.95 -26.91 10.54
N ASP A 46 15.92 -26.31 11.24
CA ASP A 46 15.81 -24.97 11.84
C ASP A 46 15.43 -23.88 10.83
N ALA A 47 15.91 -24.02 9.59
CA ALA A 47 15.57 -23.13 8.47
C ALA A 47 14.05 -23.00 8.25
N PHE A 48 13.25 -24.02 8.59
CA PHE A 48 11.80 -23.98 8.47
C PHE A 48 11.19 -22.88 9.37
N GLY A 49 11.66 -22.78 10.61
CA GLY A 49 11.22 -21.74 11.54
C GLY A 49 11.52 -20.34 11.02
N TRP A 50 12.72 -20.15 10.47
CA TRP A 50 13.15 -18.85 9.93
C TRP A 50 12.37 -18.46 8.68
N VAL A 51 12.14 -19.40 7.76
CA VAL A 51 11.33 -19.15 6.56
C VAL A 51 9.90 -18.79 6.95
N ASN A 52 9.29 -19.52 7.90
CA ASN A 52 7.95 -19.21 8.36
C ASN A 52 7.87 -17.83 9.04
N ALA A 53 8.88 -17.47 9.84
CA ALA A 53 8.99 -16.15 10.46
C ALA A 53 9.09 -15.04 9.39
N VAL A 54 9.95 -15.21 8.38
CA VAL A 54 10.10 -14.24 7.28
C VAL A 54 8.79 -14.05 6.51
N ILE A 55 8.13 -15.14 6.11
CA ILE A 55 6.88 -15.04 5.34
C ILE A 55 5.78 -14.38 6.19
N SER A 56 5.61 -14.83 7.43
CA SER A 56 4.52 -14.36 8.30
C SER A 56 4.65 -12.88 8.66
N GLU A 57 5.87 -12.38 8.87
CA GLU A 57 6.12 -10.98 9.21
C GLU A 57 6.14 -10.05 7.97
N LEU A 58 6.65 -10.52 6.82
CA LEU A 58 6.79 -9.68 5.62
C LEU A 58 5.52 -9.58 4.76
N VAL A 59 4.68 -10.62 4.73
CA VAL A 59 3.45 -10.59 3.91
C VAL A 59 2.50 -9.46 4.31
N PRO A 60 2.20 -9.21 5.60
CA PRO A 60 1.36 -8.09 6.02
C PRO A 60 1.96 -6.73 5.66
N VAL A 61 3.29 -6.58 5.80
CA VAL A 61 4.01 -5.35 5.42
C VAL A 61 3.92 -5.11 3.92
N ALA A 62 4.16 -6.14 3.10
CA ALA A 62 4.04 -6.06 1.65
C ALA A 62 2.60 -5.74 1.21
N ALA A 63 1.60 -6.33 1.87
CA ALA A 63 0.19 -6.03 1.64
C ALA A 63 -0.12 -4.56 1.92
N LEU A 64 0.38 -4.03 3.05
CA LEU A 64 0.19 -2.64 3.44
C LEU A 64 0.83 -1.65 2.46
N LEU A 65 2.08 -1.90 2.06
CA LEU A 65 2.79 -1.11 1.05
C LEU A 65 2.07 -1.16 -0.30
N THR A 66 1.54 -2.33 -0.67
CA THR A 66 0.76 -2.50 -1.90
C THR A 66 -0.55 -1.72 -1.85
N ILE A 67 -1.28 -1.72 -0.74
CA ILE A 67 -2.48 -0.89 -0.54
C ILE A 67 -2.13 0.59 -0.70
N LYS A 68 -1.08 1.07 -0.03
CA LYS A 68 -0.63 2.47 -0.12
C LYS A 68 -0.30 2.86 -1.57
N ARG A 69 0.44 2.02 -2.29
CA ARG A 69 0.79 2.25 -3.70
C ARG A 69 -0.44 2.25 -4.60
N ARG A 70 -1.32 1.26 -4.47
CA ARG A 70 -2.51 1.11 -5.32
C ARG A 70 -3.54 2.22 -5.08
N ARG A 71 -3.73 2.68 -3.83
CA ARG A 71 -4.58 3.83 -3.53
C ARG A 71 -4.13 5.09 -4.23
N ARG A 72 -2.83 5.38 -4.26
CA ARG A 72 -2.27 6.54 -4.97
C ARG A 72 -2.52 6.48 -6.48
N ALA A 73 -2.57 5.27 -7.05
CA ALA A 73 -2.81 5.04 -8.47
C ALA A 73 -4.28 4.78 -8.84
N GLY A 74 -5.23 4.93 -7.90
CA GLY A 74 -6.65 4.62 -8.14
C GLY A 74 -6.95 3.14 -8.43
N ALA A 75 -6.03 2.23 -8.11
CA ALA A 75 -6.11 0.81 -8.45
C ALA A 75 -6.82 -0.02 -7.35
N PRO A 76 -7.40 -1.19 -7.69
CA PRO A 76 -8.14 -2.02 -6.73
C PRO A 76 -7.25 -2.59 -5.62
N ILE A 77 -7.72 -2.48 -4.37
CA ILE A 77 -6.99 -2.92 -3.17
C ILE A 77 -7.56 -4.20 -2.53
N GLY A 78 -8.57 -4.84 -3.11
CA GLY A 78 -9.31 -5.95 -2.50
C GLY A 78 -8.41 -7.12 -2.06
N TYR A 79 -7.55 -7.61 -2.96
CA TYR A 79 -6.63 -8.72 -2.65
C TYR A 79 -5.64 -8.41 -1.53
N PRO A 80 -4.84 -7.32 -1.57
CA PRO A 80 -3.92 -7.03 -0.48
C PRO A 80 -4.66 -6.65 0.83
N LEU A 81 -5.86 -6.09 0.75
CA LEU A 81 -6.70 -5.88 1.94
C LEU A 81 -7.17 -7.19 2.56
N PHE A 82 -7.58 -8.17 1.76
CA PHE A 82 -7.92 -9.51 2.23
C PHE A 82 -6.73 -10.16 2.94
N LEU A 83 -5.53 -10.11 2.35
CA LEU A 83 -4.32 -10.64 2.99
C LEU A 83 -4.03 -9.97 4.34
N LEU A 84 -4.20 -8.65 4.40
CA LEU A 84 -3.99 -7.88 5.62
C LEU A 84 -4.99 -8.29 6.71
N ILE A 85 -6.29 -8.39 6.39
CA ILE A 85 -7.32 -8.82 7.34
C ILE A 85 -7.07 -10.26 7.80
N ALA A 86 -6.76 -11.18 6.88
CA ALA A 86 -6.48 -12.57 7.20
C ALA A 86 -5.29 -12.70 8.16
N ALA A 87 -4.21 -11.95 7.92
CA ALA A 87 -3.05 -11.92 8.82
C ALA A 87 -3.39 -11.38 10.21
N GLY A 88 -4.17 -10.29 10.28
CA GLY A 88 -4.62 -9.73 11.56
C GLY A 88 -5.48 -10.70 12.36
N THR A 89 -6.42 -11.38 11.71
CA THR A 89 -7.27 -12.39 12.34
C THR A 89 -6.47 -13.59 12.82
N LEU A 90 -5.56 -14.11 11.99
CA LEU A 90 -4.71 -15.25 12.36
C LEU A 90 -3.78 -14.89 13.53
N SER A 91 -3.23 -13.68 13.55
CA SER A 91 -2.43 -13.18 14.66
C SER A 91 -3.24 -13.15 15.96
N LEU A 92 -4.47 -12.62 15.93
CA LEU A 92 -5.36 -12.62 17.10
C LEU A 92 -5.69 -14.04 17.57
N SER A 93 -5.99 -14.96 16.65
CA SER A 93 -6.23 -16.37 16.98
C SER A 93 -5.02 -17.03 17.65
N ALA A 94 -3.81 -16.76 17.17
CA ALA A 94 -2.59 -17.29 17.77
C ALA A 94 -2.45 -16.82 19.22
N GLN A 95 -2.65 -15.52 19.49
CA GLN A 95 -2.57 -14.95 20.83
C GLN A 95 -3.59 -15.56 21.79
N LEU A 96 -4.83 -15.75 21.34
CA LEU A 96 -5.87 -16.42 22.12
C LEU A 96 -5.55 -17.90 22.41
N ALA A 97 -4.86 -18.57 21.49
CA ALA A 97 -4.45 -19.97 21.68
C ALA A 97 -3.33 -20.14 22.72
N VAL A 98 -2.49 -19.12 22.94
CA VAL A 98 -1.42 -19.14 23.96
C VAL A 98 -1.85 -18.55 25.30
N ALA A 99 -2.92 -17.76 25.30
CA ALA A 99 -3.31 -16.97 26.46
C ALA A 99 -3.59 -17.86 27.68
N GLN A 100 -2.91 -17.56 28.79
CA GLN A 100 -3.27 -18.14 30.09
C GLN A 100 -4.74 -17.82 30.38
N PRO A 101 -5.56 -18.78 30.88
CA PRO A 101 -6.98 -18.60 31.11
C PRO A 101 -7.22 -17.71 32.34
N SER A 102 -6.90 -16.42 32.19
CA SER A 102 -7.01 -15.37 33.19
C SER A 102 -7.45 -14.07 32.51
N PRO A 103 -8.22 -13.20 33.18
CA PRO A 103 -8.66 -11.92 32.59
C PRO A 103 -7.50 -11.03 32.13
N SER A 104 -6.39 -11.00 32.88
CA SER A 104 -5.17 -10.29 32.51
C SER A 104 -4.47 -10.92 31.31
N GLY A 105 -4.41 -12.25 31.23
CA GLY A 105 -3.87 -12.98 30.08
C GLY A 105 -4.63 -12.68 28.79
N TRP A 106 -5.96 -12.56 28.85
CA TRP A 106 -6.79 -12.17 27.71
C TRP A 106 -6.58 -10.71 27.31
N LEU A 107 -6.47 -9.81 28.29
CA LEU A 107 -6.27 -8.38 28.03
C LEU A 107 -4.88 -8.10 27.42
N LEU A 108 -3.82 -8.72 27.96
CA LEU A 108 -2.48 -8.66 27.37
C LEU A 108 -2.45 -9.27 25.96
N SER A 109 -3.21 -10.34 25.71
CA SER A 109 -3.33 -10.97 24.39
C SER A 109 -4.14 -10.15 23.38
N ALA A 110 -4.87 -9.12 23.81
CA ALA A 110 -5.57 -8.21 22.90
C ALA A 110 -4.66 -7.06 22.41
N VAL A 111 -3.56 -6.77 23.11
CA VAL A 111 -2.68 -5.62 22.82
C VAL A 111 -2.13 -5.63 21.39
N PRO A 112 -1.58 -6.75 20.87
CA PRO A 112 -1.10 -6.77 19.48
C PRO A 112 -2.22 -6.60 18.45
N ALA A 113 -3.42 -7.14 18.70
CA ALA A 113 -4.58 -6.94 17.82
C ALA A 113 -5.03 -5.47 17.78
N LEU A 114 -5.00 -4.77 18.92
CA LEU A 114 -5.25 -3.33 18.98
C LEU A 114 -4.18 -2.52 18.23
N ALA A 115 -2.91 -2.90 18.35
CA ALA A 115 -1.82 -2.26 17.59
C ALA A 115 -2.02 -2.44 16.07
N PHE A 116 -2.44 -3.63 15.64
CA PHE A 116 -2.75 -3.90 14.24
C PHE A 116 -3.94 -3.06 13.74
N MET A 117 -5.01 -2.94 14.52
CA MET A 117 -6.14 -2.05 14.17
C MET A 117 -5.75 -0.57 14.12
N ALA A 118 -4.88 -0.12 15.03
CA ALA A 118 -4.34 1.23 14.97
C ALA A 118 -3.54 1.48 13.68
N LEU A 119 -2.71 0.51 13.26
CA LEU A 119 -1.96 0.57 11.99
C LEU A 119 -2.87 0.56 10.77
N VAL A 120 -3.87 -0.33 10.74
CA VAL A 120 -4.89 -0.39 9.69
C VAL A 120 -5.59 0.96 9.60
N LYS A 121 -6.12 1.49 10.72
CA LYS A 121 -6.73 2.81 10.79
C LYS A 121 -5.78 3.87 10.27
N LEU A 122 -4.54 3.94 10.76
CA LEU A 122 -3.54 4.91 10.33
C LEU A 122 -3.33 4.87 8.80
N VAL A 123 -3.22 3.68 8.22
CA VAL A 123 -3.09 3.54 6.77
C VAL A 123 -4.34 3.98 6.03
N PHE A 124 -5.53 3.70 6.56
CA PHE A 124 -6.79 4.09 5.94
C PHE A 124 -7.10 5.59 6.09
N THR A 125 -6.78 6.19 7.23
CA THR A 125 -7.01 7.61 7.57
C THR A 125 -5.86 8.53 7.19
N SER A 126 -4.76 8.01 6.65
CA SER A 126 -3.73 8.82 6.01
C SER A 126 -4.33 9.45 4.74
N THR A 127 -5.06 10.55 4.91
CA THR A 127 -5.42 11.47 3.83
C THR A 127 -4.10 11.99 3.27
N PRO A 128 -3.80 11.81 1.98
CA PRO A 128 -2.72 12.57 1.37
C PRO A 128 -3.05 14.04 1.63
N ALA A 129 -2.15 14.78 2.28
CA ALA A 129 -2.22 16.23 2.16
C ALA A 129 -2.32 16.49 0.65
N PRO A 130 -3.29 17.29 0.18
CA PRO A 130 -3.24 17.76 -1.19
C PRO A 130 -1.84 18.33 -1.37
N GLU A 131 -1.02 17.72 -2.24
CA GLU A 131 0.04 18.50 -2.84
C GLU A 131 -0.70 19.65 -3.49
N GLN A 132 -0.60 20.80 -2.83
CA GLN A 132 -1.05 22.06 -3.35
C GLN A 132 -0.20 22.22 -4.60
N GLN A 133 -0.74 21.75 -5.74
CA GLN A 133 -0.29 22.15 -7.05
C GLN A 133 -0.27 23.67 -6.94
N ALA A 134 0.93 24.24 -6.89
CA ALA A 134 1.08 25.68 -6.98
C ALA A 134 0.22 26.11 -8.16
N PRO A 135 -0.62 27.15 -8.01
CA PRO A 135 -1.32 27.70 -9.15
C PRO A 135 -0.27 27.96 -10.22
N VAL A 136 -0.42 27.32 -11.38
CA VAL A 136 0.24 27.81 -12.58
C VAL A 136 -0.41 29.17 -12.77
N ASP A 137 0.31 30.23 -12.41
CA ASP A 137 -0.03 31.58 -12.84
C ASP A 137 0.07 31.57 -14.37
N ASP A 138 -1.03 31.22 -15.04
CA ASP A 138 -1.25 31.58 -16.43
C ASP A 138 -1.58 33.07 -16.48
N THR A 139 -0.58 33.89 -16.19
CA THR A 139 -0.54 35.29 -16.61
C THR A 139 0.30 35.34 -17.88
N GLU A 140 -0.36 35.28 -19.03
CA GLU A 140 -0.23 36.28 -20.09
C GLU A 140 -1.19 35.95 -21.23
N ASP A 141 -2.32 36.65 -21.19
CA ASP A 141 -3.24 36.89 -22.29
C ASP A 141 -2.46 37.59 -23.43
N THR A 142 -1.77 36.79 -24.24
CA THR A 142 -1.20 37.26 -25.50
C THR A 142 -2.27 37.06 -26.57
N PRO A 143 -2.81 38.12 -27.19
CA PRO A 143 -3.76 37.95 -28.27
C PRO A 143 -3.04 37.27 -29.44
N THR A 144 -3.38 36.00 -29.66
CA THR A 144 -2.98 35.26 -30.86
C THR A 144 -3.59 35.98 -32.07
N PRO A 145 -2.81 36.36 -33.09
CA PRO A 145 -3.37 36.93 -34.31
C PRO A 145 -4.38 35.94 -34.91
N ALA A 146 -5.60 36.43 -35.14
CA ALA A 146 -6.64 35.66 -35.82
C ALA A 146 -6.12 35.17 -37.18
N VAL A 147 -5.89 33.87 -37.31
CA VAL A 147 -5.66 33.22 -38.59
C VAL A 147 -6.94 33.39 -39.41
N PRO A 148 -6.90 33.97 -40.63
CA PRO A 148 -8.09 34.06 -41.47
C PRO A 148 -8.59 32.65 -41.78
N THR A 149 -9.86 32.39 -41.49
CA THR A 149 -10.58 31.21 -41.98
C THR A 149 -10.62 31.28 -43.51
N ALA A 150 -9.70 30.54 -44.15
CA ALA A 150 -9.74 30.33 -45.58
C ALA A 150 -11.04 29.59 -45.94
N PRO A 151 -11.75 29.99 -47.01
CA PRO A 151 -13.01 29.36 -47.40
C PRO A 151 -12.77 27.89 -47.78
N VAL A 152 -13.63 27.02 -47.26
CA VAL A 152 -13.69 25.60 -47.59
C VAL A 152 -13.84 25.44 -49.09
N ARG A 153 -12.81 24.91 -49.76
CA ARG A 153 -12.90 24.52 -51.17
C ARG A 153 -13.73 23.24 -51.27
N PRO A 154 -14.84 23.20 -52.04
CA PRO A 154 -15.57 21.96 -52.26
C PRO A 154 -14.68 20.97 -53.01
N LEU A 155 -14.49 19.77 -52.46
CA LEU A 155 -13.88 18.66 -53.18
C LEU A 155 -14.84 18.24 -54.31
N PRO A 156 -14.36 18.08 -55.56
CA PRO A 156 -15.17 17.52 -56.63
C PRO A 156 -15.55 16.07 -56.28
N ARG A 157 -16.86 15.78 -56.24
CA ARG A 157 -17.36 14.41 -56.18
C ARG A 157 -16.99 13.70 -57.48
N THR A 158 -16.04 12.77 -57.41
CA THR A 158 -15.89 11.74 -58.45
C THR A 158 -16.99 10.70 -58.23
N ASN A 159 -18.07 10.84 -59.00
CA ASN A 159 -19.11 9.83 -59.16
C ASN A 159 -18.48 8.61 -59.86
N GLY A 160 -18.53 7.43 -59.23
CA GLY A 160 -17.98 6.22 -59.84
C GLY A 160 -18.30 4.89 -59.18
N VAL A 161 -19.28 4.80 -58.26
CA VAL A 161 -19.75 3.50 -57.77
C VAL A 161 -21.28 3.47 -57.82
N PRO A 162 -21.89 2.64 -58.69
CA PRO A 162 -23.33 2.52 -58.77
C PRO A 162 -23.88 1.81 -57.53
N VAL A 163 -24.89 2.45 -56.92
CA VAL A 163 -25.75 1.85 -55.89
C VAL A 163 -26.69 0.87 -56.60
N ILE A 164 -26.58 -0.42 -56.26
CA ILE A 164 -27.46 -1.46 -56.80
C ILE A 164 -28.87 -1.27 -56.22
N GLY A 165 -29.76 -0.76 -57.07
CA GLY A 165 -31.10 -1.31 -57.30
C GLY A 165 -32.08 -1.37 -56.13
N GLN A 166 -32.84 -0.29 -55.96
CA GLN A 166 -34.28 -0.40 -55.68
C GLN A 166 -35.03 -0.72 -56.99
N VAL A 167 -36.11 -1.53 -56.89
CA VAL A 167 -37.41 -1.47 -57.62
C VAL A 167 -38.01 -2.86 -57.93
N THR A 168 -38.98 -3.24 -57.09
CA THR A 168 -40.25 -3.98 -57.28
C THR A 168 -40.35 -5.26 -58.11
N ARG A 169 -41.00 -6.26 -57.48
CA ARG A 169 -42.20 -6.90 -58.02
C ARG A 169 -43.27 -6.98 -56.94
#